data_AF-A0A8R7P8P4-F1
#
_entry.id   AF-A0A8R7P8P4-F1
#
_cell.length_a   1.000
_cell.length_b   1.000
_cell.length_c   1.000
_cell.angle_alpha   90.00
_cell.angle_beta   90.00
_cell.angle_gamma   90.00
#
_symmetry.space_group_name_H-M   'P 1'
#
loop_
_entity.id
_entity.type
_entity.pdbx_description
1 polymer ?
#
loop_
_entity_poly.entity_id
_entity_poly.type
_entity_poly.pdbx_seq_one_letter_code
_entity_poly.pdbx_strand_id
1 'polypeptide(L)'
;MSYPTSSSPRMWWTCTYAPGAQPFRGLIVPVLEEWSKSNVSDAFPFLAPIDHLLGSRRRISINLAKLFNFFDQEIVQRRLARTGSGSGSEKNNDVLDILLERHAMSKLTRQEIITFLTDMFIAASDTSTVTVQWAMAQLLRHPEKM
;
A
#
# COMPACT_ATOMS: atom_id res chain seq x y z
N MET A 1 21.19 11.14 42.84
CA MET A 1 20.80 10.21 41.76
C MET A 1 19.83 10.94 40.87
N SER A 2 20.34 11.49 39.77
CA SER A 2 19.57 12.30 38.83
C SER A 2 19.34 11.48 37.56
N TYR A 3 18.08 11.22 37.23
CA TYR A 3 17.71 10.63 35.94
C TYR A 3 17.82 11.69 34.84
N PRO A 4 18.40 11.40 33.66
CA PRO A 4 18.35 12.33 32.55
C PRO A 4 17.04 12.14 31.78
N THR A 5 16.17 13.14 31.84
CA THR A 5 15.06 13.34 30.90
C THR A 5 15.63 13.85 29.57
N SER A 6 15.73 12.98 28.57
CA SER A 6 16.02 13.34 27.17
C SER A 6 15.15 12.47 26.25
N SER A 7 13.85 12.73 26.26
CA SER A 7 12.91 12.22 25.27
C SER A 7 13.02 13.10 24.02
N SER A 8 14.01 12.79 23.18
CA SER A 8 14.15 13.41 21.86
C SER A 8 13.03 12.90 20.92
N PRO A 9 12.23 13.77 20.26
CA PRO A 9 11.14 13.35 19.36
C PRO A 9 11.61 12.64 18.07
N ARG A 10 12.93 12.49 17.86
CA ARG A 10 13.51 12.02 16.60
C ARG A 10 13.25 10.54 16.30
N MET A 11 12.91 9.73 17.31
CA MET A 11 12.77 8.28 17.16
C MET A 11 11.57 7.86 16.28
N TRP A 12 10.54 8.70 16.19
CA TRP A 12 9.33 8.42 15.41
C TRP A 12 9.53 8.67 13.90
N TRP A 13 10.40 9.62 13.55
CA TRP A 13 10.62 10.03 12.16
C TRP A 13 11.55 9.09 11.39
N THR A 14 12.40 8.32 12.07
CA THR A 14 13.36 7.43 11.40
C THR A 14 12.73 6.11 10.94
N CYS A 15 11.65 5.65 11.56
CA CYS A 15 10.92 4.46 11.09
C CYS A 15 10.08 4.73 9.83
N THR A 16 9.64 5.97 9.60
CA THR A 16 8.95 6.33 8.36
C THR A 16 9.89 6.52 7.16
N TYR A 17 11.21 6.55 7.41
CA TYR A 17 12.26 6.86 6.44
C TYR A 17 13.18 5.66 6.12
N ALA A 18 12.62 4.45 5.99
CA ALA A 18 13.37 3.33 5.43
C ALA A 18 13.66 3.60 3.94
N PRO A 19 14.93 3.61 3.48
CA PRO A 19 15.27 4.01 2.11
C PRO A 19 14.63 3.14 1.01
N GLY A 20 14.28 1.88 1.31
CA GLY A 20 13.57 0.99 0.39
C GLY A 20 12.06 1.23 0.27
N ALA A 21 11.42 1.90 1.23
CA ALA A 21 9.97 2.13 1.24
C ALA A 21 9.54 3.43 0.56
N GLN A 22 10.50 4.33 0.27
CA GLN A 22 10.25 5.64 -0.33
C GLN A 22 9.56 5.57 -1.71
N PRO A 23 9.96 4.69 -2.63
CA PRO A 23 9.32 4.61 -3.95
C PRO A 23 7.84 4.22 -3.84
N PHE A 24 7.52 3.26 -2.97
CA PHE A 24 6.15 2.82 -2.75
C PHE A 24 5.31 3.90 -2.05
N ARG A 25 5.85 4.56 -1.00
CA ARG A 25 5.14 5.64 -0.29
C ARG A 25 4.76 6.79 -1.22
N GLY A 26 5.68 7.20 -2.10
CA GLY A 26 5.42 8.27 -3.06
C GLY A 26 4.31 7.95 -4.06
N LEU A 27 3.96 6.66 -4.24
CA LEU A 27 2.88 6.22 -5.11
C LEU A 27 1.57 6.01 -4.37
N ILE A 28 1.60 5.45 -3.16
CA ILE A 28 0.39 5.10 -2.43
C ILE A 28 -0.26 6.30 -1.72
N VAL A 29 0.53 7.23 -1.18
CA VAL A 29 -0.01 8.40 -0.43
C VAL A 29 -0.91 9.26 -1.32
N PRO A 30 -0.53 9.64 -2.56
CA PRO A 30 -1.41 10.42 -3.43
C PRO A 30 -2.69 9.68 -3.85
N VAL A 31 -2.65 8.34 -3.91
CA VAL A 31 -3.83 7.53 -4.20
C VAL A 31 -4.79 7.59 -3.01
N LEU A 32 -4.28 7.32 -1.80
CA LEU A 32 -5.06 7.36 -0.56
C LEU A 32 -5.64 8.74 -0.27
N GLU A 33 -4.86 9.80 -0.47
CA GLU A 33 -5.35 11.17 -0.31
C GLU A 33 -6.53 11.46 -1.24
N GLU A 34 -6.45 11.05 -2.51
CA GLU A 34 -7.52 11.29 -3.47
C GLU A 34 -8.73 10.36 -3.23
N TRP A 35 -8.52 9.16 -2.70
CA TRP A 35 -9.59 8.24 -2.28
C TRP A 35 -10.31 8.73 -1.02
N SER A 36 -9.60 9.37 -0.11
CA SER A 36 -10.17 9.95 1.11
C SER A 36 -10.99 11.22 0.84
N LYS A 37 -10.80 11.85 -0.33
CA LYS A 37 -11.64 12.98 -0.76
C LYS A 37 -12.99 12.44 -1.21
N SER A 38 -13.96 12.47 -0.30
CA SER A 38 -15.35 12.14 -0.63
C SER A 38 -15.81 12.96 -1.83
N ASN A 39 -16.22 12.27 -2.89
CA ASN A 39 -16.65 12.94 -4.09
C ASN A 39 -18.06 13.49 -3.89
N VAL A 40 -18.23 14.80 -3.95
CA VAL A 40 -19.53 15.45 -3.72
C VAL A 40 -20.57 15.04 -4.77
N SER A 41 -20.11 14.62 -5.96
CA SER A 41 -20.99 14.11 -7.03
C SER A 41 -21.62 12.76 -6.72
N ASP A 42 -20.96 11.92 -5.91
CA ASP A 42 -21.47 10.58 -5.57
C ASP A 42 -22.61 10.68 -4.55
N ALA A 43 -22.58 11.72 -3.69
CA ALA A 43 -23.68 12.06 -2.80
C ALA A 43 -24.77 12.91 -3.50
N PHE A 44 -24.38 13.77 -4.45
CA PHE A 44 -25.27 14.70 -5.15
C PHE A 44 -25.07 14.61 -6.67
N PRO A 45 -25.88 13.80 -7.37
CA PRO A 45 -25.71 13.55 -8.82
C PRO A 45 -25.75 14.81 -9.69
N PHE A 46 -26.40 15.89 -9.22
CA PHE A 46 -26.46 17.17 -9.93
C PHE A 46 -25.14 17.96 -9.89
N LEU A 47 -24.20 17.63 -8.98
CA LEU A 47 -22.85 18.20 -8.94
C LEU A 47 -21.83 17.39 -9.77
N ALA A 48 -22.26 16.33 -10.46
CA ALA A 48 -21.40 15.52 -11.34
C ALA A 48 -20.59 16.32 -12.39
N PRO A 49 -21.08 17.43 -12.97
CA PRO A 49 -20.28 18.23 -13.89
C PRO A 49 -19.04 18.87 -13.22
N ILE A 50 -19.12 19.16 -11.92
CA ILE A 50 -18.04 19.75 -11.13
C ILE A 50 -16.94 18.71 -10.91
N ASP A 51 -17.28 17.45 -10.64
CA ASP A 51 -16.29 16.36 -10.55
C ASP A 51 -15.52 16.16 -11.87
N HIS A 52 -16.22 16.25 -13.01
CA HIS A 52 -15.58 16.19 -14.33
C HIS A 52 -14.62 17.37 -14.58
N LEU A 53 -14.92 18.55 -14.03
CA LEU A 53 -14.04 19.73 -14.07
C LEU A 53 -12.87 19.64 -13.09
N LEU A 54 -13.06 19.05 -11.91
CA LEU A 54 -12.01 18.90 -10.90
C LEU A 54 -10.96 17.86 -11.30
N GLY A 55 -11.27 16.95 -12.22
CA GLY A 55 -10.29 15.99 -12.75
C GLY A 55 -9.76 14.99 -11.72
N SER A 56 -10.48 14.78 -10.63
CA SER A 56 -10.17 13.83 -9.55
C SER A 56 -9.95 12.42 -10.12
N ARG A 57 -10.89 11.92 -10.92
CA ARG A 57 -10.85 10.62 -11.59
C ARG A 57 -9.62 10.46 -12.47
N ARG A 58 -9.21 11.52 -13.17
CA ARG A 58 -8.01 11.53 -14.01
C ARG A 58 -6.74 11.47 -13.16
N ARG A 59 -6.69 12.17 -12.02
CA ARG A 59 -5.54 12.10 -11.10
C ARG A 59 -5.42 10.71 -10.48
N ILE A 60 -6.53 10.14 -10.01
CA ILE A 60 -6.56 8.77 -9.47
C ILE A 60 -6.09 7.78 -10.51
N SER A 61 -6.60 7.85 -11.76
CA SER A 61 -6.22 6.89 -12.80
C SER A 61 -4.73 6.96 -13.15
N ILE A 62 -4.14 8.15 -13.21
CA ILE A 62 -2.70 8.34 -13.43
C ILE A 62 -1.88 7.75 -12.27
N ASN A 63 -2.28 8.02 -11.03
CA ASN A 63 -1.55 7.52 -9.86
C ASN A 63 -1.68 6.01 -9.72
N LEU A 64 -2.87 5.45 -9.95
CA LEU A 64 -3.09 4.01 -10.02
C LEU A 64 -2.23 3.38 -11.12
N ALA A 65 -2.19 3.94 -12.33
CA ALA A 65 -1.37 3.40 -13.42
C ALA A 65 0.13 3.33 -13.06
N LYS A 66 0.64 4.33 -12.34
CA LYS A 66 2.02 4.30 -11.82
C LYS A 66 2.22 3.18 -10.79
N LEU A 67 1.24 2.98 -9.92
CA LEU A 67 1.27 1.95 -8.87
C LEU A 67 1.17 0.55 -9.49
N PHE A 68 0.31 0.34 -10.49
CA PHE A 68 0.28 -0.87 -11.31
C PHE A 68 1.64 -1.19 -11.94
N ASN A 69 2.28 -0.20 -12.57
CA ASN A 69 3.60 -0.37 -13.16
C ASN A 69 4.67 -0.73 -12.12
N PHE A 70 4.60 -0.12 -10.92
CA PHE A 70 5.51 -0.44 -9.82
C PHE A 70 5.37 -1.90 -9.38
N PHE A 71 4.15 -2.38 -9.11
CA PHE A 71 3.91 -3.79 -8.74
C PHE A 71 4.35 -4.76 -9.84
N ASP A 72 4.14 -4.39 -11.11
CA ASP A 72 4.56 -5.22 -12.21
C ASP A 72 6.09 -5.37 -12.30
N GLN A 73 6.81 -4.25 -12.25
CA GLN A 73 8.27 -4.22 -12.39
C GLN A 73 8.99 -4.76 -11.14
N GLU A 74 8.58 -4.32 -9.96
CA GLU A 74 9.33 -4.57 -8.73
C GLU A 74 8.98 -5.92 -8.10
N ILE A 75 7.77 -6.43 -8.32
CA ILE A 75 7.28 -7.64 -7.65
C ILE A 75 7.11 -8.78 -8.66
N VAL A 76 6.23 -8.62 -9.66
CA VAL A 76 5.87 -9.71 -10.57
C VAL A 76 7.06 -10.11 -11.46
N GLN A 77 7.72 -9.15 -12.12
CA GLN A 77 8.87 -9.45 -12.99
C GLN A 77 10.05 -10.03 -12.22
N ARG A 78 10.39 -9.46 -11.06
CA ARG A 78 11.49 -9.97 -10.23
C ARG A 78 11.22 -11.40 -9.74
N ARG A 79 9.98 -11.71 -9.37
CA ARG A 79 9.60 -13.06 -8.94
C ARG A 79 9.67 -14.06 -10.09
N LEU A 80 9.16 -13.71 -11.26
CA LEU A 80 9.24 -14.55 -12.47
C LEU A 80 10.69 -14.82 -12.91
N ALA A 81 11.55 -13.79 -12.89
CA ALA A 81 12.97 -13.95 -13.21
C ALA A 81 13.68 -14.91 -12.26
N ARG A 82 13.32 -14.88 -10.97
CA ARG A 82 13.87 -15.78 -9.96
C ARG A 82 13.43 -17.23 -10.20
N THR A 83 12.14 -17.47 -10.46
CA THR A 83 11.60 -18.80 -10.77
C THR A 83 12.18 -19.40 -12.06
N GLY A 84 12.46 -18.59 -13.08
CA GLY A 84 13.02 -19.06 -14.36
C GLY A 84 14.51 -19.42 -14.34
N SER A 85 15.27 -18.92 -13.36
CA SER A 85 16.73 -19.09 -13.29
C SER A 85 17.21 -20.44 -12.74
N GLY A 86 16.32 -21.38 -12.40
CA GLY A 86 16.70 -22.71 -11.89
C GLY A 86 17.39 -22.69 -10.52
N SER A 87 17.62 -21.52 -9.92
CA SER A 87 18.00 -21.38 -8.52
C SER A 87 16.81 -21.85 -7.68
N GLY A 88 16.97 -23.01 -7.04
CA GLY A 88 15.97 -23.67 -6.22
C GLY A 88 15.49 -22.80 -5.07
N SER A 89 14.62 -21.84 -5.36
CA SER A 89 13.81 -21.17 -4.36
C SER A 89 12.87 -22.24 -3.83
N GLU A 90 13.03 -22.56 -2.55
CA GLU A 90 11.95 -23.14 -1.77
C GLU A 90 10.66 -22.39 -2.16
N LYS A 91 9.63 -23.12 -2.60
CA LYS A 91 8.30 -22.55 -2.80
C LYS A 91 7.86 -22.06 -1.43
N ASN A 92 8.20 -20.81 -1.11
CA ASN A 92 7.59 -20.12 0.01
C ASN A 92 6.12 -20.03 -0.38
N ASN A 93 5.27 -20.81 0.26
CA ASN A 93 3.85 -20.95 -0.08
C ASN A 93 3.06 -19.66 0.26
N ASP A 94 3.52 -18.55 -0.31
CA ASP A 94 3.06 -17.20 -0.14
C ASP A 94 2.01 -16.90 -1.22
N VAL A 95 1.18 -15.90 -0.95
CA VAL A 95 0.05 -15.50 -1.79
C VAL A 95 0.49 -15.25 -3.23
N LEU A 96 1.65 -14.60 -3.43
CA LEU A 96 2.19 -14.34 -4.76
C LEU A 96 2.53 -15.63 -5.54
N ASP A 97 3.08 -16.64 -4.86
CA ASP A 97 3.47 -17.89 -5.51
C ASP A 97 2.23 -18.70 -5.91
N ILE A 98 1.17 -18.68 -5.10
CA ILE A 98 -0.14 -19.26 -5.43
C ILE A 98 -0.76 -18.57 -6.66
N LEU A 99 -0.68 -17.23 -6.72
CA LEU A 99 -1.19 -16.46 -7.85
C LEU A 99 -0.41 -16.75 -9.14
N LEU A 100 0.92 -16.83 -9.06
CA LEU A 100 1.78 -17.16 -10.21
C LEU A 100 1.59 -18.60 -10.70
N GLU A 101 1.39 -19.57 -9.80
CA GLU A 101 1.05 -20.94 -10.17
C GLU A 101 -0.29 -20.99 -10.93
N ARG A 102 -1.28 -20.23 -10.46
CA ARG A 102 -2.58 -20.11 -11.13
C ARG A 102 -2.47 -19.39 -12.49
N HIS A 103 -1.54 -18.43 -12.63
CA HIS A 103 -1.20 -17.82 -13.93
C HIS A 103 -0.64 -18.84 -14.90
N ALA A 104 0.30 -19.68 -14.46
CA ALA A 104 0.90 -20.73 -15.28
C ALA A 104 -0.14 -21.77 -15.75
N MET A 105 -1.17 -22.02 -14.95
CA MET A 105 -2.33 -22.84 -15.34
C MET A 105 -3.33 -22.13 -16.26
N SER A 106 -3.00 -20.94 -16.79
CA SER A 106 -3.88 -20.14 -17.66
C SER A 106 -5.20 -19.70 -17.01
N LYS A 107 -5.30 -19.78 -15.67
CA LYS A 107 -6.53 -19.47 -14.91
C LYS A 107 -6.62 -18.02 -14.46
N LEU A 108 -5.49 -17.32 -14.43
CA LEU A 108 -5.41 -15.90 -14.12
C LEU A 108 -4.54 -15.23 -15.17
N THR A 109 -4.88 -14.00 -15.52
CA THR A 109 -4.03 -13.11 -16.31
C THR A 109 -3.05 -12.36 -15.42
N ARG A 110 -1.95 -11.91 -16.00
CA ARG A 110 -0.97 -11.08 -15.29
C ARG A 110 -1.59 -9.78 -14.77
N GLN A 111 -2.51 -9.19 -15.53
CA GLN A 111 -3.22 -7.97 -15.13
C GLN A 111 -4.08 -8.21 -13.89
N GLU A 112 -4.82 -9.31 -13.81
CA GLU A 112 -5.62 -9.65 -12.63
C GLU A 112 -4.77 -9.83 -11.37
N ILE A 113 -3.58 -10.42 -11.49
CA ILE A 113 -2.65 -10.57 -10.36
C ILE A 113 -2.17 -9.21 -9.86
N ILE A 114 -1.76 -8.33 -10.77
CA ILE A 114 -1.28 -6.99 -10.38
C ILE A 114 -2.41 -6.18 -9.76
N THR A 115 -3.63 -6.26 -10.31
CA THR A 115 -4.83 -5.62 -9.74
C THR A 115 -5.13 -6.13 -8.35
N PHE A 116 -5.11 -7.45 -8.14
CA PHE A 116 -5.35 -8.04 -6.83
C PHE A 116 -4.31 -7.60 -5.80
N LEU A 117 -3.02 -7.65 -6.14
CA LEU A 117 -1.96 -7.20 -5.24
C LEU A 117 -2.11 -5.71 -4.91
N THR A 118 -2.34 -4.89 -5.93
CA THR A 118 -2.55 -3.45 -5.78
C THR A 118 -3.69 -3.15 -4.81
N ASP A 119 -4.84 -3.79 -4.99
CA ASP A 119 -6.03 -3.61 -4.15
C ASP A 119 -5.76 -4.02 -2.69
N MET A 120 -5.17 -5.21 -2.49
CA MET A 120 -4.83 -5.73 -1.16
C MET A 120 -3.89 -4.79 -0.41
N PHE A 121 -2.85 -4.27 -1.06
CA PHE A 121 -1.88 -3.38 -0.41
C PHE A 121 -2.45 -1.99 -0.11
N ILE A 122 -3.31 -1.44 -0.97
CA ILE A 122 -3.99 -0.17 -0.72
C ILE A 122 -4.90 -0.31 0.51
N ALA A 123 -5.77 -1.33 0.53
CA ALA A 123 -6.70 -1.57 1.63
C ALA A 123 -5.99 -1.89 2.97
N ALA A 124 -4.88 -2.63 2.92
CA ALA A 124 -4.12 -2.98 4.11
C ALA A 124 -3.36 -1.78 4.71
N SER A 125 -2.99 -0.79 3.90
CA SER A 125 -2.18 0.35 4.37
C SER A 125 -2.95 1.25 5.33
N ASP A 126 -4.20 1.57 5.02
CA ASP A 126 -5.04 2.42 5.89
C ASP A 126 -5.40 1.71 7.19
N THR A 127 -5.84 0.47 7.09
CA THR A 127 -6.33 -0.31 8.25
C THR A 127 -5.22 -0.64 9.23
N SER A 128 -4.04 -1.04 8.74
CA SER A 128 -2.89 -1.30 9.61
C SER A 128 -2.41 -0.03 10.31
N THR A 129 -2.38 1.10 9.61
CA THR A 129 -2.01 2.39 10.20
C THR A 129 -2.95 2.79 11.33
N VAL A 130 -4.27 2.71 11.09
CA VAL A 130 -5.29 3.02 12.10
C VAL A 130 -5.20 2.06 13.28
N THR A 131 -4.97 0.77 13.04
CA THR A 131 -4.84 -0.24 14.11
C THR A 131 -3.66 0.05 15.02
N VAL A 132 -2.50 0.39 14.44
CA VAL A 132 -1.30 0.75 15.22
C VAL A 132 -1.53 2.03 16.01
N GLN A 133 -2.14 3.05 15.40
CA GLN A 133 -2.48 4.29 16.09
C GLN A 133 -3.42 4.03 17.28
N TRP A 134 -4.44 3.21 17.10
CA TRP A 134 -5.33 2.79 18.18
C TRP A 134 -4.62 2.00 19.27
N ALA A 135 -3.76 1.04 18.89
CA ALA A 135 -2.98 0.27 19.86
C ALA A 135 -2.09 1.20 20.71
N MET A 136 -1.40 2.17 20.10
CA MET A 136 -0.61 3.17 20.81
C MET A 136 -1.47 4.05 21.72
N ALA A 137 -2.62 4.51 21.23
CA ALA A 137 -3.56 5.31 22.04
C ALA A 137 -4.08 4.52 23.25
N GLN A 138 -4.31 3.21 23.10
CA GLN A 138 -4.72 2.33 24.20
C GLN A 138 -3.59 2.10 25.20
N LEU A 139 -2.36 1.89 24.74
CA LEU A 139 -1.18 1.75 25.61
C LEU A 139 -0.92 3.02 26.43
N LEU A 140 -1.07 4.20 25.84
CA LEU A 140 -0.92 5.47 26.56
C LEU A 140 -2.03 5.73 27.59
N ARG A 141 -3.24 5.21 27.35
CA ARG A 141 -4.37 5.32 28.29
C ARG A 141 -4.32 4.30 29.42
N HIS A 142 -3.64 3.18 29.21
CA HIS A 142 -3.50 2.07 30.14
C HIS A 142 -2.01 1.75 30.37
N PRO A 143 -1.26 2.64 31.03
CA PRO A 143 0.17 2.46 31.27
C PRO A 143 0.50 1.20 32.09
N GLU A 144 -0.47 0.63 32.80
CA GLU A 144 -0.36 -0.63 33.53
C GLU A 144 -0.27 -1.88 32.63
N LYS A 145 -0.51 -1.73 31.31
CA LYS A 145 -0.46 -2.82 30.32
C LYS A 145 0.72 -2.72 29.35
N MET A 146 1.57 -1.69 29.51
CA MET A 146 2.89 -1.62 28.86
C MET A 146 3.87 -2.55 29.55
#